data_AF-A0A0Q8G130-F1
#
_entry.id   AF-A0A0Q8G130-F1
#
_cell.length_a   1.000
_cell.length_b   1.000
_cell.length_c   1.000
_cell.angle_alpha   90.00
_cell.angle_beta   90.00
_cell.angle_gamma   90.00
#
_symmetry.space_group_name_H-M   'P 1'
#
loop_
_entity.id
_entity.type
_entity.pdbx_description
1 polymer ?
#
loop_
_entity_poly.entity_id
_entity_poly.type
_entity_poly.pdbx_seq_one_letter_code
_entity_poly.pdbx_strand_id
1 'polypeptide(L)'
;MKPVLAVYGNCQAGVFCHALRRVPAINERYEVVYIQSFGDEDDRPDITPDQAARCEIYWRQVDEHARFNPDEQLAQARRITFPAVDLGLYWPFQTHDPLFGPEPEFPFGRYPYGDRVVVELSQRTPPPEDTTTAYHALANERLGNIDRSLDLELHRLQRREANADVKIAAFIFSSFRVERLYWAYNHPTSILLGKLFIRLAVATWPEAGDPNVEMGRVVADAFRGWEPFDHQHVPIPQVVAEKLGLIWWGPSLKYKYLDLYLSEQEYIEEYYKIRRERLENSSV
;
A
#
# COMPACT_ATOMS: atom_id res chain seq x y z
N MET A 1 -32.56 1.01 -14.44
CA MET A 1 -31.10 1.21 -14.27
C MET A 1 -30.79 1.08 -12.80
N LYS A 2 -29.65 0.46 -12.42
CA LYS A 2 -29.28 0.31 -11.00
C LYS A 2 -28.88 1.68 -10.42
N PRO A 3 -29.04 1.97 -9.13
CA PRO A 3 -28.35 3.11 -8.51
C PRO A 3 -26.82 2.95 -8.60
N VAL A 4 -26.07 4.05 -8.54
CA VAL A 4 -24.61 4.03 -8.61
C VAL A 4 -24.00 4.06 -7.20
N LEU A 5 -22.97 3.24 -7.01
CA LEU A 5 -22.01 3.35 -5.90
C LEU A 5 -20.66 3.75 -6.51
N ALA A 6 -20.24 4.99 -6.27
CA ALA A 6 -18.96 5.50 -6.73
C ALA A 6 -17.89 5.33 -5.64
N VAL A 7 -16.68 4.89 -6.01
CA VAL A 7 -15.50 4.92 -5.15
C VAL A 7 -14.43 5.76 -5.81
N TYR A 8 -14.03 6.83 -5.14
CA TYR A 8 -12.99 7.74 -5.60
C TYR A 8 -11.71 7.57 -4.81
N GLY A 9 -10.56 7.54 -5.49
CA GLY A 9 -9.25 7.54 -4.85
C GLY A 9 -8.16 6.94 -5.74
N ASN A 10 -7.05 6.56 -5.11
CA ASN A 10 -5.93 5.92 -5.77
C ASN A 10 -6.20 4.41 -6.04
N CYS A 11 -5.15 3.65 -6.37
CA CYS A 11 -5.24 2.22 -6.64
C CYS A 11 -5.99 1.41 -5.56
N GLN A 12 -5.95 1.83 -4.28
CA GLN A 12 -6.66 1.19 -3.17
C GLN A 12 -8.18 1.34 -3.30
N ALA A 13 -8.67 2.49 -3.79
CA ALA A 13 -10.08 2.69 -4.09
C ALA A 13 -10.54 1.76 -5.24
N GLY A 14 -9.70 1.59 -6.27
CA GLY A 14 -9.95 0.62 -7.35
C GLY A 14 -10.08 -0.81 -6.84
N VAL A 15 -9.25 -1.19 -5.86
CA VAL A 15 -9.36 -2.48 -5.17
C VAL A 15 -10.69 -2.61 -4.42
N PHE A 16 -11.15 -1.56 -3.73
CA PHE A 16 -12.47 -1.59 -3.08
C PHE A 16 -13.62 -1.71 -4.08
N CYS A 17 -13.55 -1.08 -5.25
CA CYS A 17 -14.52 -1.32 -6.33
C CYS A 17 -14.56 -2.79 -6.76
N HIS A 18 -13.40 -3.43 -6.89
CA HIS A 18 -13.35 -4.86 -7.22
C HIS A 18 -13.93 -5.72 -6.10
N ALA A 19 -13.63 -5.39 -4.83
CA ALA A 19 -14.21 -6.07 -3.66
C ALA A 19 -15.75 -5.94 -3.63
N LEU A 20 -16.29 -4.74 -3.86
CA LEU A 20 -17.74 -4.49 -3.91
C LEU A 20 -18.43 -5.34 -4.98
N ARG A 21 -17.82 -5.46 -6.17
CA ARG A 21 -18.36 -6.28 -7.27
C ARG A 21 -18.34 -7.79 -6.95
N ARG A 22 -17.52 -8.24 -6.01
CA ARG A 22 -17.48 -9.63 -5.53
C ARG A 22 -18.55 -9.95 -4.49
N VAL A 23 -19.24 -8.94 -3.94
CA VAL A 23 -20.35 -9.11 -2.99
C VAL A 23 -21.66 -9.15 -3.78
N PRO A 24 -22.35 -10.31 -3.92
CA PRO A 24 -23.51 -10.43 -4.81
C PRO A 24 -24.63 -9.44 -4.50
N ALA A 25 -24.99 -9.29 -3.22
CA ALA A 25 -26.02 -8.35 -2.78
C ALA A 25 -25.72 -6.88 -3.17
N ILE A 26 -24.44 -6.50 -3.27
CA ILE A 26 -24.03 -5.17 -3.71
C ILE A 26 -24.02 -5.11 -5.25
N ASN A 27 -23.42 -6.09 -5.91
CA ASN A 27 -23.29 -6.11 -7.37
C ASN A 27 -24.65 -6.23 -8.09
N GLU A 28 -25.62 -6.88 -7.47
CA GLU A 28 -27.00 -6.95 -7.97
C GLU A 28 -27.75 -5.62 -7.82
N ARG A 29 -27.50 -4.91 -6.71
CA ARG A 29 -28.19 -3.66 -6.38
C ARG A 29 -27.58 -2.42 -7.04
N TYR A 30 -26.26 -2.34 -7.12
CA TYR A 30 -25.54 -1.14 -7.54
C TYR A 30 -24.77 -1.35 -8.84
N GLU A 31 -24.67 -0.29 -9.63
CA GLU A 31 -23.61 -0.11 -10.60
C GLU A 31 -22.39 0.46 -9.85
N VAL A 32 -21.33 -0.34 -9.70
CA VAL A 32 -20.12 0.07 -8.98
C VAL A 32 -19.16 0.76 -9.94
N VAL A 33 -18.82 2.02 -9.68
CA VAL A 33 -17.95 2.85 -10.52
C VAL A 33 -16.69 3.26 -9.74
N TYR A 34 -15.53 3.12 -10.39
CA TYR A 34 -14.25 3.59 -9.85
C TYR A 34 -13.91 4.92 -10.50
N ILE A 35 -13.59 5.94 -9.70
CA ILE A 35 -13.14 7.25 -10.15
C ILE A 35 -11.69 7.42 -9.67
N GLN A 36 -10.75 7.39 -10.60
CA GLN A 36 -9.31 7.34 -10.30
C GLN A 36 -8.76 8.74 -9.98
N SER A 37 -8.17 8.97 -8.80
CA SER A 37 -7.70 10.31 -8.36
C SER A 37 -6.40 10.82 -9.02
N PHE A 38 -5.75 10.01 -9.86
CA PHE A 38 -4.45 10.28 -10.49
C PHE A 38 -4.48 10.02 -12.01
N GLY A 39 -3.44 10.47 -12.71
CA GLY A 39 -3.38 10.44 -14.19
C GLY A 39 -3.84 11.74 -14.83
N ASP A 40 -3.63 11.84 -16.14
CA ASP A 40 -4.01 13.00 -16.96
C ASP A 40 -5.50 12.90 -17.35
N GLU A 41 -6.15 14.03 -17.66
CA GLU A 41 -7.61 14.10 -17.72
C GLU A 41 -8.25 13.21 -18.79
N ASP A 42 -7.56 13.02 -19.91
CA ASP A 42 -8.09 12.36 -21.10
C ASP A 42 -8.11 10.82 -21.01
N ASP A 43 -7.38 10.21 -20.06
CA ASP A 43 -7.18 8.75 -19.98
C ASP A 43 -7.87 8.07 -18.77
N ARG A 44 -8.71 8.81 -18.02
CA ARG A 44 -9.27 8.31 -16.75
C ARG A 44 -10.63 7.65 -16.93
N PRO A 45 -10.93 6.56 -16.21
CA PRO A 45 -12.31 6.12 -16.01
C PRO A 45 -13.01 7.19 -15.16
N ASP A 46 -13.73 8.09 -15.82
CA ASP A 46 -14.53 9.13 -15.17
C ASP A 46 -15.98 8.67 -14.98
N ILE A 47 -16.66 9.29 -14.02
CA ILE A 47 -18.09 9.11 -13.83
C ILE A 47 -18.85 9.93 -14.89
N THR A 48 -19.76 9.28 -15.61
CA THR A 48 -20.60 9.99 -16.59
C THR A 48 -21.66 10.85 -15.90
N PRO A 49 -22.19 11.91 -16.55
CA PRO A 49 -23.28 12.71 -15.98
C PRO A 49 -24.51 11.88 -15.57
N ASP A 50 -24.86 10.84 -16.33
CA ASP A 50 -25.96 9.92 -15.98
C ASP A 50 -25.64 9.10 -14.73
N GLN A 51 -24.42 8.56 -14.62
CA GLN A 51 -23.98 7.84 -13.43
C GLN A 51 -23.95 8.74 -12.20
N ALA A 52 -23.46 9.98 -12.34
CA ALA A 52 -23.45 10.97 -11.27
C ALA A 52 -24.88 11.26 -10.78
N ALA A 53 -25.82 11.51 -11.70
CA ALA A 53 -27.21 11.77 -11.36
C ALA A 53 -27.91 10.62 -10.61
N ARG A 54 -27.44 9.37 -10.81
CA ARG A 54 -27.97 8.17 -10.14
C ARG A 54 -27.12 7.70 -8.95
N CYS A 55 -26.09 8.44 -8.56
CA CYS A 55 -25.19 8.06 -7.48
C CYS A 55 -25.88 8.21 -6.12
N GLU A 56 -26.08 7.08 -5.43
CA GLU A 56 -26.66 7.04 -4.08
C GLU A 56 -25.58 7.03 -2.99
N ILE A 57 -24.45 6.36 -3.25
CA ILE A 57 -23.37 6.14 -2.29
C ILE A 57 -22.06 6.56 -2.93
N TYR A 58 -21.28 7.34 -2.18
CA TYR A 58 -19.99 7.84 -2.64
C TYR A 58 -18.92 7.58 -1.57
N TRP A 59 -18.05 6.61 -1.81
CA TRP A 59 -16.86 6.37 -0.99
C TRP A 59 -15.71 7.24 -1.50
N ARG A 60 -15.28 8.19 -0.67
CA ARG A 60 -14.24 9.17 -1.04
C ARG A 60 -12.96 8.95 -0.24
N GLN A 61 -11.89 8.56 -0.92
CA GLN A 61 -10.58 8.56 -0.30
C GLN A 61 -10.13 10.00 -0.01
N VAL A 62 -9.64 10.23 1.21
CA VAL A 62 -8.98 11.48 1.59
C VAL A 62 -7.55 11.44 1.05
N ASP A 63 -7.32 12.19 -0.03
CA ASP A 63 -6.04 12.30 -0.73
C ASP A 63 -5.72 13.79 -0.94
N GLU A 64 -4.66 14.28 -0.29
CA GLU A 64 -4.18 15.67 -0.42
C GLU A 64 -3.48 15.91 -1.76
N HIS A 65 -3.14 14.85 -2.51
CA HIS A 65 -2.46 14.91 -3.79
C HIS A 65 -3.38 14.63 -4.98
N ALA A 66 -4.69 14.54 -4.73
CA ALA A 66 -5.71 14.42 -5.75
C ALA A 66 -5.58 15.54 -6.81
N ARG A 67 -5.57 15.16 -8.10
CA ARG A 67 -5.46 16.13 -9.20
C ARG A 67 -6.78 16.80 -9.58
N PHE A 68 -7.91 16.21 -9.19
CA PHE A 68 -9.26 16.71 -9.45
C PHE A 68 -10.22 16.24 -8.36
N ASN A 69 -11.39 16.86 -8.25
CA ASN A 69 -12.35 16.56 -7.19
C ASN A 69 -13.78 16.39 -7.74
N PRO A 70 -14.38 15.18 -7.70
CA PRO A 70 -15.74 14.95 -8.18
C PRO A 70 -16.83 15.35 -7.16
N ASP A 71 -16.47 15.96 -6.02
CA ASP A 71 -17.39 16.26 -4.92
C ASP A 71 -18.62 17.08 -5.35
N GLU A 72 -18.48 18.04 -6.26
CA GLU A 72 -19.61 18.84 -6.73
C GLU A 72 -20.58 18.02 -7.58
N GLN A 73 -20.06 17.13 -8.43
CA GLN A 73 -20.86 16.24 -9.29
C GLN A 73 -21.63 15.18 -8.49
N LEU A 74 -21.12 14.86 -7.30
CA LEU A 74 -21.61 13.80 -6.42
C LEU A 74 -22.24 14.34 -5.13
N ALA A 75 -22.55 15.63 -5.07
CA ALA A 75 -23.01 16.30 -3.84
C ALA A 75 -24.32 15.72 -3.26
N GLN A 76 -25.17 15.13 -4.09
CA GLN A 76 -26.41 14.45 -3.72
C GLN A 76 -26.21 13.06 -3.11
N ALA A 77 -25.06 12.42 -3.37
CA ALA A 77 -24.78 11.07 -2.89
C ALA A 77 -24.46 11.08 -1.40
N ARG A 78 -24.82 10.00 -0.70
CA ARG A 78 -24.36 9.78 0.67
C ARG A 78 -22.86 9.53 0.65
N ARG A 79 -22.10 10.53 1.11
CA ARG A 79 -20.64 10.48 1.16
C ARG A 79 -20.13 9.78 2.41
N ILE A 80 -19.15 8.89 2.23
CA ILE A 80 -18.39 8.23 3.30
C ILE A 80 -16.91 8.35 2.96
N THR A 81 -16.12 8.92 3.86
CA THR A 81 -14.70 9.21 3.64
C THR A 81 -13.79 8.21 4.34
N PHE A 82 -12.63 7.92 3.74
CA PHE A 82 -11.62 7.00 4.28
C PHE A 82 -10.20 7.42 3.89
N PRO A 83 -9.15 7.11 4.67
CA PRO A 83 -7.78 7.49 4.34
C PRO A 83 -7.16 6.57 3.28
N ALA A 84 -6.19 7.09 2.52
CA ALA A 84 -5.18 6.26 1.88
C ALA A 84 -4.22 5.69 2.94
N VAL A 85 -3.93 4.40 2.85
CA VAL A 85 -3.04 3.71 3.81
C VAL A 85 -1.65 3.50 3.23
N ASP A 86 -0.64 3.89 3.99
CA ASP A 86 0.79 3.63 3.73
C ASP A 86 1.51 3.48 5.08
N LEU A 87 2.71 2.91 5.08
CA LEU A 87 3.53 2.77 6.28
C LEU A 87 5.03 2.85 5.94
N GLY A 88 5.69 3.88 6.45
CA GLY A 88 7.13 4.10 6.31
C GLY A 88 7.99 3.32 7.30
N LEU A 89 7.41 2.88 8.42
CA LEU A 89 8.18 2.30 9.54
C LEU A 89 8.99 1.06 9.16
N TYR A 90 8.49 0.25 8.23
CA TYR A 90 9.17 -0.97 7.79
C TYR A 90 10.39 -0.71 6.91
N TRP A 91 10.45 0.45 6.24
CA TRP A 91 11.49 0.76 5.26
C TRP A 91 12.11 2.15 5.50
N PRO A 92 12.74 2.38 6.67
CA PRO A 92 13.39 3.66 6.99
C PRO A 92 14.61 3.97 6.10
N PHE A 93 15.02 3.03 5.26
CA PHE A 93 16.10 3.18 4.29
C PHE A 93 15.60 3.42 2.86
N GLN A 94 14.29 3.45 2.64
CA GLN A 94 13.73 3.69 1.32
C GLN A 94 14.26 5.00 0.71
N THR A 95 14.67 4.95 -0.55
CA THR A 95 15.13 6.10 -1.32
C THR A 95 14.82 5.90 -2.80
N HIS A 96 14.87 6.98 -3.57
CA HIS A 96 15.01 6.87 -5.01
C HIS A 96 16.46 6.47 -5.36
N ASP A 97 16.63 5.47 -6.22
CA ASP A 97 17.93 5.10 -6.76
C ASP A 97 18.02 5.56 -8.22
N PRO A 98 18.84 6.57 -8.54
CA PRO A 98 18.88 7.17 -9.88
C PRO A 98 19.40 6.23 -10.97
N LEU A 99 20.01 5.10 -10.61
CA LEU A 99 20.45 4.09 -11.58
C LEU A 99 19.32 3.19 -12.07
N PHE A 100 18.14 3.23 -11.45
CA PHE A 100 16.99 2.41 -11.78
C PHE A 100 15.80 3.30 -12.14
N GLY A 101 15.71 3.63 -13.42
CA GLY A 101 14.51 4.23 -14.03
C GLY A 101 13.61 3.18 -14.69
N PRO A 102 12.53 3.61 -15.37
CA PRO A 102 11.69 2.74 -16.18
C PRO A 102 12.50 1.94 -17.22
N GLU A 103 12.20 0.65 -17.33
CA GLU A 103 12.76 -0.29 -18.31
C GLU A 103 11.60 -0.99 -19.05
N PRO A 104 11.81 -1.53 -20.27
CA PRO A 104 10.74 -2.17 -21.05
C PRO A 104 9.96 -3.25 -20.28
N GLU A 105 10.65 -4.01 -19.43
CA GLU A 105 10.07 -5.08 -18.60
C GLU A 105 9.65 -4.58 -17.19
N PHE A 106 10.16 -3.41 -16.78
CA PHE A 106 9.96 -2.84 -15.44
C PHE A 106 9.52 -1.39 -15.59
N PRO A 107 8.22 -1.11 -15.81
CA PRO A 107 7.73 0.25 -16.07
C PRO A 107 8.00 1.24 -14.92
N PHE A 108 8.20 0.72 -13.70
CA PHE A 108 8.58 1.52 -12.52
C PHE A 108 10.06 1.36 -12.12
N GLY A 109 10.86 0.68 -12.96
CA GLY A 109 12.23 0.27 -12.66
C GLY A 109 12.30 -1.02 -11.84
N ARG A 110 13.47 -1.66 -11.82
CA ARG A 110 13.71 -2.91 -11.08
C ARG A 110 13.58 -2.73 -9.57
N TYR A 111 14.07 -1.59 -9.06
CA TYR A 111 14.06 -1.25 -7.64
C TYR A 111 13.29 0.06 -7.40
N PRO A 112 11.95 0.08 -7.58
CA PRO A 112 11.15 1.31 -7.42
C PRO A 112 11.13 1.83 -5.99
N TYR A 113 11.42 0.95 -5.02
CA TYR A 113 11.57 1.24 -3.60
C TYR A 113 13.03 1.06 -3.17
N GLY A 114 13.95 1.76 -3.84
CA GLY A 114 15.40 1.63 -3.61
C GLY A 114 15.81 1.77 -2.13
N ASP A 115 17.04 1.36 -1.82
CA ASP A 115 17.54 1.29 -0.44
C ASP A 115 18.84 2.08 -0.31
N ARG A 116 18.85 3.10 0.55
CA ARG A 116 19.99 4.01 0.70
C ARG A 116 21.25 3.32 1.27
N VAL A 117 21.10 2.25 2.04
CA VAL A 117 22.21 1.47 2.58
C VAL A 117 22.86 0.67 1.45
N VAL A 118 22.07 0.05 0.57
CA VAL A 118 22.59 -0.62 -0.64
C VAL A 118 23.29 0.38 -1.57
N VAL A 119 22.66 1.54 -1.80
CA VAL A 119 23.24 2.63 -2.58
C VAL A 119 24.61 3.04 -2.03
N GLU A 120 24.70 3.34 -0.72
CA GLU A 120 25.95 3.76 -0.08
C GLU A 120 27.03 2.67 -0.16
N LEU A 121 26.69 1.40 0.11
CA LEU A 121 27.65 0.31 0.05
C LEU A 121 28.22 0.09 -1.35
N SER A 122 27.37 0.14 -2.38
CA SER A 122 27.81 -0.09 -3.77
C SER A 122 28.83 0.95 -4.26
N GLN A 123 28.88 2.13 -3.64
CA GLN A 123 29.81 3.19 -3.99
C GLN A 123 31.16 3.07 -3.27
N ARG A 124 31.33 2.14 -2.33
CA ARG A 124 32.58 2.00 -1.56
C ARG A 124 33.72 1.44 -2.40
N THR A 125 34.95 1.84 -2.10
CA THR A 125 36.18 1.30 -2.69
C THR A 125 37.23 1.14 -1.59
N PRO A 126 37.72 -0.09 -1.30
CA PRO A 126 37.32 -1.35 -1.94
C PRO A 126 35.86 -1.76 -1.64
N PRO A 127 35.25 -2.65 -2.44
CA PRO A 127 33.95 -3.24 -2.11
C PRO A 127 34.05 -4.05 -0.80
N PRO A 128 32.96 -4.17 -0.01
CA PRO A 128 32.93 -5.06 1.15
C PRO A 128 33.20 -6.51 0.75
N GLU A 129 33.92 -7.24 1.61
CA GLU A 129 34.13 -8.69 1.44
C GLU A 129 32.83 -9.47 1.62
N ASP A 130 31.97 -9.03 2.55
CA ASP A 130 30.64 -9.57 2.80
C ASP A 130 29.62 -8.41 2.80
N THR A 131 28.82 -8.35 1.73
CA THR A 131 27.80 -7.31 1.52
C THR A 131 26.73 -7.32 2.61
N THR A 132 26.29 -8.50 3.05
CA THR A 132 25.17 -8.65 3.98
C THR A 132 25.58 -8.22 5.38
N THR A 133 26.75 -8.67 5.84
CA THR A 133 27.33 -8.21 7.12
C THR A 133 27.57 -6.69 7.09
N ALA A 134 28.12 -6.15 6.00
CA ALA A 134 28.32 -4.71 5.85
C ALA A 134 27.00 -3.92 5.82
N TYR A 135 25.95 -4.48 5.21
CA TYR A 135 24.60 -3.90 5.18
C TYR A 135 24.03 -3.80 6.59
N HIS A 136 23.99 -4.89 7.35
CA HIS A 136 23.43 -4.86 8.70
C HIS A 136 24.18 -3.91 9.64
N ALA A 137 25.51 -3.82 9.51
CA ALA A 137 26.32 -2.87 10.28
C ALA A 137 25.95 -1.42 9.94
N LEU A 138 25.90 -1.07 8.66
CA LEU A 138 25.56 0.29 8.23
C LEU A 138 24.09 0.63 8.50
N ALA A 139 23.17 -0.30 8.29
CA ALA A 139 21.76 -0.14 8.60
C ALA A 139 21.55 0.12 10.11
N ASN A 140 22.27 -0.59 10.99
CA ASN A 140 22.28 -0.32 12.43
C ASN A 140 22.71 1.11 12.78
N GLU A 141 23.77 1.61 12.13
CA GLU A 141 24.25 2.99 12.30
C GLU A 141 23.20 4.02 11.82
N ARG A 142 22.53 3.74 10.69
CA ARG A 142 21.63 4.69 10.00
C ARG A 142 20.19 4.69 10.51
N LEU A 143 19.75 3.66 11.25
CA LEU A 143 18.35 3.50 11.68
C LEU A 143 17.87 4.62 12.61
N GLY A 144 18.78 5.24 13.37
CA GLY A 144 18.44 6.31 14.31
C GLY A 144 17.52 5.84 15.44
N ASN A 145 16.72 6.77 15.97
CA ASN A 145 15.77 6.51 17.06
C ASN A 145 14.43 6.01 16.49
N ILE A 146 14.21 4.69 16.56
CA ILE A 146 13.01 4.04 16.03
C ILE A 146 11.73 4.41 16.79
N ASP A 147 11.82 4.65 18.10
CA ASP A 147 10.66 5.01 18.94
C ASP A 147 10.14 6.38 18.52
N ARG A 148 11.04 7.32 18.26
CA ARG A 148 10.67 8.62 17.69
C ARG A 148 10.01 8.46 16.32
N SER A 149 10.52 7.58 15.46
CA SER A 149 9.91 7.32 14.16
C SER A 149 8.50 6.72 14.30
N LEU A 150 8.31 5.81 15.25
CA LEU A 150 7.00 5.23 15.59
C LEU A 150 5.99 6.32 15.98
N ASP A 151 6.38 7.22 16.89
CA ASP A 151 5.52 8.32 17.33
C ASP A 151 5.17 9.28 16.19
N LEU A 152 6.15 9.62 15.35
CA LEU A 152 5.94 10.50 14.20
C LEU A 152 4.99 9.85 13.17
N GLU A 153 5.13 8.55 12.93
CA GLU A 153 4.28 7.84 11.99
C GLU A 153 2.83 7.73 12.50
N LEU A 154 2.65 7.47 13.80
CA LEU A 154 1.31 7.43 14.39
C LEU A 154 0.61 8.77 14.22
N HIS A 155 1.29 9.87 14.57
CA HIS A 155 0.74 11.20 14.39
C HIS A 155 0.45 11.52 12.91
N ARG A 156 1.32 11.09 11.99
CA ARG A 156 1.10 11.27 10.54
C ARG A 156 -0.17 10.58 10.08
N LEU A 157 -0.38 9.32 10.46
CA LEU A 157 -1.58 8.56 10.08
C LEU A 157 -2.84 9.11 10.76
N GLN A 158 -2.78 9.46 12.04
CA GLN A 158 -3.89 10.09 12.77
C GLN A 158 -4.30 11.43 12.15
N ARG A 159 -3.33 12.25 11.74
CA ARG A 159 -3.59 13.51 11.04
C ARG A 159 -4.27 13.27 9.69
N ARG A 160 -3.79 12.29 8.92
CA ARG A 160 -4.36 11.94 7.60
C ARG A 160 -5.82 11.51 7.70
N GLU A 161 -6.18 10.74 8.72
CA GLU A 161 -7.55 10.26 8.91
C GLU A 161 -8.41 11.17 9.81
N ALA A 162 -7.90 12.34 10.22
CA ALA A 162 -8.58 13.21 11.19
C ALA A 162 -10.01 13.56 10.75
N ASN A 163 -10.17 13.83 9.45
CA ASN A 163 -11.43 14.21 8.81
C ASN A 163 -12.11 13.06 8.06
N ALA A 164 -11.64 11.82 8.24
CA ALA A 164 -12.27 10.64 7.63
C ALA A 164 -13.38 10.09 8.53
N ASP A 165 -14.50 9.69 7.92
CA ASP A 165 -15.61 9.00 8.59
C ASP A 165 -15.15 7.62 9.08
N VAL A 166 -14.36 6.94 8.25
CA VAL A 166 -13.75 5.65 8.56
C VAL A 166 -12.26 5.83 8.82
N LYS A 167 -11.85 5.44 10.03
CA LYS A 167 -10.46 5.50 10.51
C LYS A 167 -9.84 4.11 10.58
N ILE A 168 -8.52 3.99 10.53
CA ILE A 168 -7.78 2.73 10.52
C ILE A 168 -6.41 2.78 11.23
N ALA A 169 -5.85 3.96 11.53
CA ALA A 169 -4.52 4.09 12.13
C ALA A 169 -4.38 3.31 13.45
N ALA A 170 -5.39 3.34 14.32
CA ALA A 170 -5.39 2.59 15.56
C ALA A 170 -5.23 1.06 15.34
N PHE A 171 -5.85 0.52 14.30
CA PHE A 171 -5.69 -0.90 13.95
C PHE A 171 -4.28 -1.20 13.44
N ILE A 172 -3.75 -0.34 12.57
CA ILE A 172 -2.38 -0.48 12.08
C ILE A 172 -1.41 -0.56 13.27
N PHE A 173 -1.49 0.38 14.21
CA PHE A 173 -0.56 0.41 15.36
C PHE A 173 -0.80 -0.69 16.41
N SER A 174 -2.02 -1.22 16.52
CA SER A 174 -2.27 -2.38 17.38
C SER A 174 -1.80 -3.71 16.77
N SER A 175 -1.61 -3.77 15.45
CA SER A 175 -1.46 -5.04 14.73
C SER A 175 -0.16 -5.19 13.95
N PHE A 176 0.55 -4.11 13.59
CA PHE A 176 1.73 -4.19 12.73
C PHE A 176 2.85 -5.10 13.28
N ARG A 177 2.95 -5.26 14.60
CA ARG A 177 3.94 -6.16 15.22
C ARG A 177 3.57 -7.63 15.10
N VAL A 178 2.27 -7.96 15.03
CA VAL A 178 1.78 -9.35 15.04
C VAL A 178 1.34 -9.84 13.66
N GLU A 179 0.96 -8.92 12.77
CA GLU A 179 0.50 -9.21 11.42
C GLU A 179 1.31 -8.45 10.37
N ARG A 180 1.56 -9.08 9.22
CA ARG A 180 2.11 -8.38 8.06
C ARG A 180 1.02 -7.57 7.38
N LEU A 181 1.02 -6.26 7.62
CA LEU A 181 0.02 -5.34 7.07
C LEU A 181 0.39 -4.73 5.71
N TYR A 182 1.65 -4.85 5.28
CA TYR A 182 2.14 -4.28 4.02
C TYR A 182 3.11 -5.21 3.28
N TRP A 183 3.00 -5.22 1.95
CA TRP A 183 3.95 -5.83 1.01
C TRP A 183 5.09 -4.87 0.65
N ALA A 184 4.76 -3.58 0.47
CA ALA A 184 5.64 -2.43 0.25
C ALA A 184 5.00 -1.17 0.89
N TYR A 185 5.70 -0.03 0.89
CA TYR A 185 5.29 1.21 1.60
C TYR A 185 3.82 1.58 1.45
N ASN A 186 3.29 1.52 0.24
CA ASN A 186 1.92 1.89 -0.16
C ASN A 186 1.10 0.68 -0.66
N HIS A 187 1.59 -0.54 -0.48
CA HIS A 187 0.97 -1.79 -0.92
C HIS A 187 0.47 -2.58 0.30
N PRO A 188 -0.73 -2.26 0.83
CA PRO A 188 -1.29 -2.96 1.99
C PRO A 188 -1.65 -4.42 1.65
N THR A 189 -1.60 -5.31 2.65
CA THR A 189 -2.07 -6.70 2.51
C THR A 189 -3.59 -6.80 2.61
N SER A 190 -4.14 -7.96 2.25
CA SER A 190 -5.57 -8.26 2.39
C SER A 190 -6.09 -8.12 3.82
N ILE A 191 -5.23 -8.32 4.83
CA ILE A 191 -5.58 -8.14 6.25
C ILE A 191 -5.99 -6.69 6.52
N LEU A 192 -5.15 -5.73 6.09
CA LEU A 192 -5.41 -4.31 6.28
C LEU A 192 -6.57 -3.82 5.40
N LEU A 193 -6.56 -4.20 4.12
CA LEU A 193 -7.60 -3.80 3.18
C LEU A 193 -8.97 -4.36 3.57
N GLY A 194 -9.03 -5.64 3.97
CA GLY A 194 -10.26 -6.28 4.45
C GLY A 194 -10.79 -5.60 5.71
N LYS A 195 -9.91 -5.23 6.65
CA LYS A 195 -10.33 -4.48 7.85
C LYS A 195 -10.92 -3.11 7.51
N LEU A 196 -10.29 -2.38 6.60
CA LEU A 196 -10.78 -1.07 6.14
C LEU A 196 -12.09 -1.22 5.35
N PHE A 197 -12.18 -2.22 4.48
CA PHE A 197 -13.38 -2.54 3.70
C PHE A 197 -14.58 -2.88 4.59
N ILE A 198 -14.40 -3.70 5.63
CA ILE A 198 -15.46 -3.99 6.60
C ILE A 198 -15.93 -2.70 7.28
N ARG A 199 -15.01 -1.81 7.70
CA ARG A 199 -15.40 -0.55 8.34
C ARG A 199 -16.19 0.36 7.39
N LEU A 200 -15.79 0.43 6.11
CA LEU A 200 -16.51 1.14 5.05
C LEU A 200 -17.89 0.55 4.81
N ALA A 201 -17.99 -0.78 4.73
CA ALA A 201 -19.26 -1.47 4.57
C ALA A 201 -20.19 -1.21 5.76
N VAL A 202 -19.71 -1.29 7.01
CA VAL A 202 -20.49 -0.98 8.22
C VAL A 202 -20.95 0.48 8.25
N ALA A 203 -20.07 1.42 7.88
CA ALA A 203 -20.44 2.83 7.78
C ALA A 203 -21.54 3.07 6.74
N THR A 204 -21.60 2.24 5.70
CA THR A 204 -22.60 2.33 4.63
C THR A 204 -23.90 1.61 4.99
N TRP A 205 -23.77 0.36 5.41
CA TRP A 205 -24.83 -0.60 5.73
C TRP A 205 -24.53 -1.18 7.12
N PRO A 206 -25.14 -0.66 8.20
CA PRO A 206 -24.85 -1.08 9.58
C PRO A 206 -24.96 -2.61 9.80
N GLU A 207 -25.86 -3.27 9.08
CA GLU A 207 -26.04 -4.73 9.11
C GLU A 207 -24.81 -5.52 8.65
N ALA A 208 -23.90 -4.92 7.86
CA ALA A 208 -22.64 -5.54 7.50
C ALA A 208 -21.72 -5.81 8.71
N GLY A 209 -22.05 -5.25 9.89
CA GLY A 209 -21.35 -5.49 11.14
C GLY A 209 -21.77 -6.77 11.87
N ASP A 210 -22.91 -7.38 11.49
CA ASP A 210 -23.38 -8.62 12.09
C ASP A 210 -22.92 -9.83 11.27
N PRO A 211 -22.03 -10.69 11.80
CA PRO A 211 -21.57 -11.88 11.07
C PRO A 211 -22.67 -12.93 10.88
N ASN A 212 -23.84 -12.79 11.50
CA ASN A 212 -24.96 -13.73 11.34
C ASN A 212 -25.86 -13.37 10.15
N VAL A 213 -25.77 -12.16 9.61
CA VAL A 213 -26.52 -11.78 8.40
C VAL A 213 -25.67 -12.01 7.15
N GLU A 214 -26.34 -12.22 6.01
CA GLU A 214 -25.67 -12.52 4.75
C GLU A 214 -24.66 -11.44 4.35
N MET A 215 -25.06 -10.16 4.43
CA MET A 215 -24.17 -9.03 4.11
C MET A 215 -22.89 -9.06 4.93
N GLY A 216 -22.97 -9.27 6.25
CA GLY A 216 -21.80 -9.31 7.12
C GLY A 216 -20.84 -10.45 6.80
N ARG A 217 -21.37 -11.65 6.48
CA ARG A 217 -20.53 -12.79 6.06
C ARG A 217 -19.80 -12.52 4.75
N VAL A 218 -20.53 -12.07 3.72
CA VAL A 218 -19.94 -11.90 2.39
C VAL A 218 -18.96 -10.73 2.34
N VAL A 219 -19.24 -9.64 3.08
CA VAL A 219 -18.30 -8.51 3.24
C VAL A 219 -17.01 -8.97 3.91
N ALA A 220 -17.09 -9.79 4.97
CA ALA A 220 -15.91 -10.34 5.64
C ALA A 220 -15.09 -11.25 4.72
N ASP A 221 -15.74 -11.94 3.76
CA ASP A 221 -15.09 -12.86 2.83
C ASP A 221 -14.56 -12.20 1.55
N ALA A 222 -14.86 -10.93 1.30
CA ALA A 222 -14.50 -10.23 0.06
C ALA A 222 -12.98 -10.25 -0.24
N PHE A 223 -12.15 -10.25 0.82
CA PHE A 223 -10.69 -10.28 0.74
C PHE A 223 -10.08 -11.66 1.06
N ARG A 224 -10.89 -12.67 1.38
CA ARG A 224 -10.39 -14.00 1.75
C ARG A 224 -9.65 -14.63 0.56
N GLY A 225 -8.37 -14.93 0.76
CA GLY A 225 -7.51 -15.55 -0.27
C GLY A 225 -7.20 -14.64 -1.46
N TRP A 226 -7.40 -13.33 -1.34
CA TRP A 226 -7.13 -12.37 -2.42
C TRP A 226 -6.17 -11.27 -1.95
N GLU A 227 -4.98 -11.23 -2.54
CA GLU A 227 -3.94 -10.25 -2.25
C GLU A 227 -3.73 -9.30 -3.45
N PRO A 228 -4.43 -8.16 -3.51
CA PRO A 228 -4.42 -7.29 -4.69
C PRO A 228 -3.07 -6.61 -4.95
N PHE A 229 -2.24 -6.43 -3.92
CA PHE A 229 -0.93 -5.76 -4.03
C PHE A 229 0.26 -6.71 -3.82
N ASP A 230 0.07 -8.02 -3.96
CA ASP A 230 1.13 -9.04 -3.81
C ASP A 230 2.09 -9.14 -5.02
N HIS A 231 1.90 -8.33 -6.07
CA HIS A 231 2.77 -8.38 -7.25
C HIS A 231 4.21 -7.87 -6.98
N GLN A 232 4.42 -7.13 -5.89
CA GLN A 232 5.75 -6.64 -5.51
C GLN A 232 5.88 -6.52 -4.00
N HIS A 233 6.91 -7.18 -3.47
CA HIS A 233 7.29 -7.07 -2.06
C HIS A 233 8.61 -6.33 -1.91
N VAL A 234 8.76 -5.61 -0.81
CA VAL A 234 10.03 -5.04 -0.38
C VAL A 234 10.44 -5.71 0.92
N PRO A 235 11.62 -6.36 0.98
CA PRO A 235 12.11 -6.95 2.21
C PRO A 235 12.19 -5.94 3.35
N ILE A 236 11.81 -6.37 4.56
CA ILE A 236 12.03 -5.59 5.77
C ILE A 236 13.41 -5.95 6.33
N PRO A 237 14.30 -4.97 6.53
CA PRO A 237 15.62 -5.26 7.04
C PRO A 237 15.58 -5.90 8.43
N GLN A 238 16.41 -6.92 8.70
CA GLN A 238 16.46 -7.62 9.99
C GLN A 238 16.57 -6.65 11.16
N VAL A 239 17.47 -5.67 11.05
CA VAL A 239 17.68 -4.65 12.08
C VAL A 239 16.42 -3.83 12.37
N VAL A 240 15.60 -3.58 11.34
CA VAL A 240 14.33 -2.84 11.50
C VAL A 240 13.29 -3.75 12.14
N ALA A 241 13.17 -4.99 11.69
CA ALA A 241 12.23 -5.97 12.22
C ALA A 241 12.47 -6.25 13.71
N GLU A 242 13.73 -6.45 14.11
CA GLU A 242 14.14 -6.67 15.50
C GLU A 242 13.82 -5.46 16.38
N LYS A 243 14.20 -4.24 15.94
CA LYS A 243 13.95 -3.01 16.71
C LYS A 243 12.47 -2.68 16.84
N LEU A 244 11.65 -2.99 15.84
CA LEU A 244 10.19 -2.80 15.91
C LEU A 244 9.48 -3.91 16.69
N GLY A 245 10.14 -5.04 16.92
CA GLY A 245 9.55 -6.22 17.57
C GLY A 245 8.51 -6.91 16.69
N LEU A 246 8.81 -7.11 15.40
CA LEU A 246 7.91 -7.79 14.47
C LEU A 246 7.93 -9.31 14.70
N ILE A 247 6.85 -9.86 15.23
CA ILE A 247 6.71 -11.28 15.62
C ILE A 247 6.57 -12.19 14.40
N TRP A 248 5.96 -11.70 13.33
CA TRP A 248 5.74 -12.45 12.09
C TRP A 248 6.96 -12.48 11.17
N TRP A 249 7.99 -11.68 11.45
CA TRP A 249 9.20 -11.62 10.65
C TRP A 249 10.16 -12.74 11.06
N GLY A 250 10.88 -13.30 10.09
CA GLY A 250 11.97 -14.22 10.33
C GLY A 250 12.98 -14.21 9.17
N PRO A 251 14.23 -14.65 9.39
CA PRO A 251 15.29 -14.58 8.37
C PRO A 251 15.02 -15.48 7.15
N SER A 252 14.19 -16.51 7.30
CA SER A 252 13.76 -17.38 6.20
C SER A 252 12.54 -16.86 5.43
N LEU A 253 11.92 -15.75 5.87
CA LEU A 253 10.78 -15.16 5.19
C LEU A 253 11.18 -14.76 3.77
N LYS A 254 10.41 -15.24 2.79
CA LYS A 254 10.61 -14.92 1.39
C LYS A 254 9.69 -13.80 0.94
N TYR A 255 10.22 -12.94 0.08
CA TYR A 255 9.59 -11.78 -0.50
C TYR A 255 9.52 -11.99 -2.00
N LYS A 256 8.34 -11.74 -2.58
CA LYS A 256 8.13 -11.82 -4.01
C LYS A 256 8.78 -10.62 -4.68
N TYR A 257 9.83 -10.87 -5.44
CA TYR A 257 10.56 -9.88 -6.20
C TYR A 257 10.65 -10.36 -7.64
N LEU A 258 9.94 -9.67 -8.54
CA LEU A 258 9.73 -10.13 -9.91
C LEU A 258 9.13 -11.56 -9.90
N ASP A 259 9.71 -12.48 -10.67
CA ASP A 259 9.31 -13.89 -10.70
C ASP A 259 10.02 -14.75 -9.64
N LEU A 260 10.76 -14.14 -8.70
CA LEU A 260 11.54 -14.82 -7.68
C LEU A 260 10.97 -14.62 -6.27
N TYR A 261 11.33 -15.54 -5.37
CA TYR A 261 11.06 -15.46 -3.94
C TYR A 261 12.39 -15.40 -3.20
N LEU A 262 12.76 -14.19 -2.78
CA LEU A 262 14.06 -13.90 -2.17
C LEU A 262 13.94 -13.68 -0.67
N SER A 263 14.91 -14.15 0.13
CA SER A 263 15.08 -13.65 1.50
C SER A 263 15.59 -12.20 1.46
N GLU A 264 15.60 -11.54 2.61
CA GLU A 264 16.23 -10.22 2.75
C GLU A 264 17.69 -10.23 2.25
N GLN A 265 18.47 -11.21 2.68
CA GLN A 265 19.87 -11.38 2.28
C GLN A 265 20.00 -11.52 0.76
N GLU A 266 19.26 -12.45 0.15
CA GLU A 266 19.33 -12.70 -1.30
C GLU A 266 18.95 -11.43 -2.09
N TYR A 267 17.96 -10.68 -1.62
CA TYR A 267 17.56 -9.42 -2.24
C TYR A 267 18.65 -8.34 -2.15
N ILE A 268 19.28 -8.16 -0.98
CA ILE A 268 20.36 -7.19 -0.78
C ILE A 268 21.55 -7.51 -1.66
N GLU A 269 21.95 -8.79 -1.72
CA GLU A 269 23.07 -9.25 -2.53
C GLU A 269 22.82 -9.00 -4.02
N GLU A 270 21.63 -9.38 -4.52
CA GLU A 270 21.26 -9.16 -5.91
C GLU A 270 21.19 -7.66 -6.26
N TYR A 271 20.57 -6.85 -5.38
CA TYR A 271 20.49 -5.40 -5.59
C TYR A 271 21.87 -4.75 -5.60
N TYR A 272 22.73 -5.07 -4.64
CA TYR A 272 24.09 -4.57 -4.58
C TYR A 272 24.88 -4.93 -5.85
N LYS A 273 24.81 -6.20 -6.28
CA LYS A 273 25.52 -6.70 -7.47
C LYS A 273 25.09 -5.97 -8.73
N ILE A 274 23.79 -5.93 -9.04
CA ILE A 274 23.27 -5.26 -10.25
C ILE A 274 23.67 -3.77 -10.23
N ARG A 275 23.63 -3.14 -9.05
CA ARG A 275 23.99 -1.74 -8.92
C ARG A 275 25.48 -1.49 -9.20
N ARG A 276 26.37 -2.36 -8.72
CA ARG A 276 27.82 -2.31 -9.01
C ARG A 276 28.10 -2.44 -10.51
N GLU A 277 27.47 -3.40 -11.18
CA GLU A 277 27.60 -3.60 -12.63
C GLU A 277 27.19 -2.33 -13.41
N ARG A 278 26.09 -1.67 -13.00
CA ARG A 278 25.65 -0.41 -13.63
C ARG A 278 26.62 0.76 -13.39
N LEU A 279 27.18 0.89 -12.20
CA LEU A 279 28.17 1.92 -11.90
C LEU A 279 29.44 1.77 -12.75
N GLU A 280 29.91 0.53 -12.91
CA GLU A 280 31.10 0.22 -13.72
C GLU A 280 30.84 0.52 -15.21
N ASN A 281 29.64 0.20 -15.72
CA ASN A 281 29.26 0.49 -17.11
C ASN A 281 28.95 1.98 -17.38
N SER A 282 28.57 2.74 -16.36
CA SER A 282 28.27 4.19 -16.50
C SER A 282 29.52 5.07 -16.42
N SER A 283 30.68 4.49 -16.04
CA SER A 283 31.95 5.20 -15.90
C SER A 283 32.85 5.10 -17.16
N VAL A 284 32.34 4.48 -18.23
CA VAL A 284 32.94 4.37 -19.57
C VAL A 284 32.27 5.35 -20.52
#